data_AF-A0A9X3XL60-F1
#
_entry.id   AF-A0A9X3XL60-F1
#
_cell.length_a   1.000
_cell.length_b   1.000
_cell.length_c   1.000
_cell.angle_alpha   90.00
_cell.angle_beta   90.00
_cell.angle_gamma   90.00
#
_symmetry.space_group_name_H-M   'P 1'
#
loop_
_entity.id
_entity.type
_entity.pdbx_description
1 polymer ?
#
loop_
_entity_poly.entity_id
_entity_poly.type
_entity_poly.pdbx_seq_one_letter_code
_entity_poly.pdbx_strand_id
1 'polypeptide(L)'
;MKIKDLNSKAEYIKELGLLKEELKVKYEDLLKINKKFDNEIRENLNTVRFNFEKEAIMYFNNESLHTELEGDIIIARNDNINIRLFNYYDDFLQYDENEVLYKIEIEPINIHNTIVISPCSEDDSMFYWKNVIKIGSKVIDEKNINSELLICDDKNELMKVIEKIDENINHLRISLNNIKNVRYVYATHKYDDVECSTFKELFEKYIE
;
A
#
# COMPACT_ATOMS: atom_id res chain seq x y z
N MET A 1 -47.50 -11.26 -29.96
CA MET A 1 -46.65 -10.44 -29.06
C MET A 1 -47.18 -9.02 -29.10
N LYS A 2 -47.53 -8.40 -27.96
CA LYS A 2 -48.21 -7.09 -27.95
C LYS A 2 -47.16 -5.96 -28.09
N ILE A 3 -47.50 -4.85 -28.74
CA ILE A 3 -46.63 -3.68 -28.94
C ILE A 3 -46.01 -3.19 -27.61
N LYS A 4 -46.73 -3.34 -26.49
CA LYS A 4 -46.28 -3.00 -25.14
C LYS A 4 -45.09 -3.87 -24.65
N ASP A 5 -45.03 -5.14 -25.05
CA ASP A 5 -43.94 -6.08 -24.68
C ASP A 5 -42.67 -5.83 -25.50
N LEU A 6 -42.82 -5.31 -26.73
CA LEU A 6 -41.70 -4.93 -27.59
C LEU A 6 -41.03 -3.63 -27.10
N ASN A 7 -41.84 -2.66 -26.65
CA ASN A 7 -41.33 -1.40 -26.12
C ASN A 7 -40.56 -1.58 -24.80
N SER A 8 -41.06 -2.42 -23.87
CA SER A 8 -40.36 -2.68 -22.59
C SER A 8 -39.03 -3.41 -22.81
N LYS A 9 -38.97 -4.34 -23.76
CA LYS A 9 -37.74 -5.05 -24.13
C LYS A 9 -36.71 -4.11 -24.76
N ALA A 10 -37.14 -3.20 -25.62
CA ALA A 10 -36.26 -2.20 -26.24
C ALA A 10 -35.69 -1.21 -25.19
N GLU A 11 -36.51 -0.77 -24.24
CA GLU A 11 -36.11 0.09 -23.14
C GLU A 11 -35.08 -0.60 -22.23
N TYR A 12 -35.32 -1.86 -21.86
CA TYR A 12 -34.37 -2.66 -21.08
C TYR A 12 -33.01 -2.83 -21.78
N ILE A 13 -32.99 -3.16 -23.08
CA ILE A 13 -31.75 -3.30 -23.85
C ILE A 13 -30.97 -1.99 -23.88
N LYS A 14 -31.68 -0.86 -24.02
CA LYS A 14 -31.07 0.47 -24.00
C LYS A 14 -30.45 0.79 -22.64
N GLU A 15 -31.19 0.57 -21.55
CA GLU A 15 -30.70 0.80 -20.18
C GLU A 15 -29.50 -0.08 -19.85
N LEU A 16 -29.54 -1.36 -20.22
CA LEU A 16 -28.43 -2.29 -20.04
C LEU A 16 -27.19 -1.83 -20.81
N GLY A 17 -27.36 -1.35 -22.04
CA GLY A 17 -26.27 -0.77 -22.84
C GLY A 17 -25.64 0.46 -22.17
N LEU A 18 -26.46 1.35 -21.61
CA LEU A 18 -25.96 2.53 -20.88
C LEU A 18 -25.14 2.15 -19.65
N LEU A 19 -25.59 1.17 -18.87
CA LEU A 19 -24.86 0.70 -17.68
C LEU A 19 -23.52 0.06 -18.02
N LYS A 20 -23.43 -0.68 -19.14
CA LYS A 20 -22.16 -1.29 -19.58
C LYS A 20 -21.12 -0.23 -19.93
N GLU A 21 -21.53 0.82 -20.65
CA GLU A 21 -20.65 1.95 -20.97
C GLU A 21 -20.26 2.73 -19.71
N GLU A 22 -21.19 2.96 -18.78
CA GLU A 22 -20.92 3.61 -17.50
C GLU A 22 -19.88 2.85 -16.67
N LEU A 23 -20.07 1.53 -16.50
CA LEU A 23 -19.14 0.68 -15.77
C LEU A 23 -17.75 0.73 -16.40
N LYS A 24 -17.65 0.67 -17.73
CA LYS A 24 -16.39 0.77 -18.45
C LYS A 24 -15.67 2.09 -18.17
N VAL A 25 -16.37 3.22 -18.28
CA VAL A 25 -15.80 4.55 -18.00
C VAL A 25 -15.32 4.64 -16.54
N LYS A 26 -16.13 4.18 -15.58
CA LYS A 26 -15.76 4.19 -14.16
C LYS A 26 -14.58 3.27 -13.87
N TYR A 27 -14.49 2.14 -14.53
CA TYR A 27 -13.36 1.24 -14.37
C TYR A 27 -12.06 1.86 -14.91
N GLU A 28 -12.11 2.54 -16.06
CA GLU A 28 -10.96 3.31 -16.56
C GLU A 28 -10.53 4.41 -15.57
N ASP A 29 -11.48 5.07 -14.92
CA ASP A 29 -11.20 6.06 -13.88
C ASP A 29 -10.58 5.44 -12.61
N LEU A 30 -11.05 4.25 -12.21
CA LEU A 30 -10.45 3.46 -11.14
C LEU A 30 -8.98 3.15 -11.42
N LEU A 31 -8.65 2.69 -12.63
CA LEU A 31 -7.26 2.38 -13.00
C LEU A 31 -6.36 3.63 -12.95
N LYS A 32 -6.86 4.76 -13.45
CA LYS A 32 -6.11 6.04 -13.42
C LYS A 32 -5.83 6.48 -11.99
N ILE A 33 -6.83 6.39 -11.10
CA ILE A 33 -6.64 6.83 -9.71
C ILE A 33 -5.76 5.86 -8.92
N ASN A 34 -5.89 4.55 -9.14
CA ASN A 34 -5.01 3.56 -8.50
C ASN A 34 -3.55 3.81 -8.90
N LYS A 35 -3.27 4.00 -10.19
CA LYS A 35 -1.91 4.33 -10.65
C LYS A 35 -1.36 5.60 -10.01
N LYS A 36 -2.21 6.61 -9.79
CA LYS A 36 -1.81 7.83 -9.08
C LYS A 36 -1.50 7.54 -7.62
N PHE A 37 -2.34 6.77 -6.95
CA PHE A 37 -2.16 6.34 -5.56
C PHE A 37 -0.85 5.57 -5.38
N ASP A 38 -0.57 4.56 -6.22
CA ASP A 38 0.65 3.75 -6.16
C ASP A 38 1.92 4.62 -6.27
N ASN A 39 1.91 5.62 -7.15
CA ASN A 39 3.04 6.54 -7.31
C ASN A 39 3.25 7.42 -6.07
N GLU A 40 2.17 7.98 -5.49
CA GLU A 40 2.26 8.85 -4.31
C GLU A 40 2.67 8.06 -3.06
N ILE A 41 2.19 6.81 -2.90
CA ILE A 41 2.66 5.91 -1.84
C ILE A 41 4.17 5.74 -1.93
N ARG A 42 4.67 5.41 -3.13
CA ARG A 42 6.11 5.18 -3.34
C ARG A 42 6.94 6.42 -3.00
N GLU A 43 6.50 7.60 -3.41
CA GLU A 43 7.16 8.86 -3.06
C GLU A 43 7.15 9.13 -1.55
N ASN A 44 6.03 8.84 -0.88
CA ASN A 44 5.89 8.99 0.55
C ASN A 44 6.79 8.01 1.33
N LEU A 45 6.79 6.73 0.96
CA LEU A 45 7.65 5.71 1.56
C LEU A 45 9.13 6.04 1.42
N ASN A 46 9.56 6.57 0.27
CA ASN A 46 10.94 7.04 0.08
C ASN A 46 11.29 8.20 1.04
N THR A 47 10.33 9.10 1.29
CA THR A 47 10.53 10.21 2.24
C THR A 47 10.65 9.70 3.68
N VAL A 48 9.76 8.77 4.07
CA VAL A 48 9.78 8.11 5.38
C VAL A 48 11.09 7.36 5.60
N ARG A 49 11.51 6.58 4.61
CA ARG A 49 12.79 5.85 4.61
C ARG A 49 13.97 6.78 4.86
N PHE A 50 14.05 7.86 4.12
CA PHE A 50 15.13 8.84 4.27
C PHE A 50 15.15 9.51 5.64
N ASN A 51 13.98 9.79 6.22
CA ASN A 51 13.89 10.35 7.57
C ASN A 51 14.36 9.34 8.62
N PHE A 52 13.97 8.06 8.49
CA PHE A 52 14.44 6.99 9.35
C PHE A 52 15.98 6.82 9.28
N GLU A 53 16.56 6.77 8.07
CA GLU A 53 18.01 6.69 7.86
C GLU A 53 18.74 7.85 8.57
N LYS A 54 18.20 9.07 8.45
CA LYS A 54 18.74 10.25 9.16
C LYS A 54 18.66 10.14 10.67
N GLU A 55 17.53 9.69 11.19
CA GLU A 55 17.36 9.47 12.64
C GLU A 55 18.38 8.45 13.17
N ALA A 56 18.57 7.34 12.46
CA ALA A 56 19.53 6.31 12.82
C ALA A 56 20.97 6.84 12.84
N ILE A 57 21.40 7.53 11.78
CA ILE A 57 22.75 8.14 11.70
C ILE A 57 22.95 9.15 12.84
N MET A 58 21.96 10.00 13.11
CA MET A 58 22.04 10.99 14.17
C MET A 58 22.15 10.32 15.54
N TYR A 59 21.35 9.29 15.80
CA TYR A 59 21.40 8.52 17.03
C TYR A 59 22.78 7.87 17.24
N PHE A 60 23.28 7.14 16.24
CA PHE A 60 24.59 6.48 16.36
C PHE A 60 25.74 7.45 16.57
N ASN A 61 25.74 8.59 15.88
CA ASN A 61 26.77 9.62 16.08
C ASN A 61 26.71 10.22 17.50
N ASN A 62 25.51 10.37 18.09
CA ASN A 62 25.35 10.83 19.47
C ASN A 62 25.88 9.81 20.49
N GLU A 63 25.75 8.52 20.19
CA GLU A 63 26.32 7.42 20.97
C GLU A 63 27.83 7.20 20.70
N SER A 64 28.50 8.18 20.10
CA SER A 64 29.94 8.15 19.81
C SER A 64 30.38 6.99 18.90
N LEU A 65 29.46 6.45 18.09
CA LEU A 65 29.78 5.51 17.03
C LEU A 65 30.22 6.29 15.78
N HIS A 66 31.29 5.83 15.13
CA HIS A 66 31.65 6.34 13.82
C HIS A 66 30.71 5.75 12.77
N THR A 67 29.96 6.61 12.09
CA THR A 67 28.96 6.20 11.11
C THR A 67 29.43 6.49 9.68
N GLU A 68 29.36 5.49 8.80
CA GLU A 68 29.65 5.58 7.37
C GLU A 68 28.53 4.94 6.53
N LEU A 69 28.47 5.33 5.25
CA LEU A 69 27.53 4.77 4.27
C LEU A 69 28.30 3.96 3.22
N GLU A 70 27.97 2.68 3.11
CA GLU A 70 28.49 1.78 2.08
C GLU A 70 27.34 1.27 1.19
N GLY A 71 27.10 1.95 0.08
CA GLY A 71 25.90 1.69 -0.74
C GLY A 71 24.63 2.00 0.06
N ASP A 72 23.72 1.02 0.15
CA ASP A 72 22.46 1.12 0.91
C ASP A 72 22.58 0.61 2.38
N ILE A 73 23.81 0.52 2.88
CA ILE A 73 24.12 0.04 4.23
C ILE A 73 24.64 1.20 5.09
N ILE A 74 23.99 1.44 6.22
CA ILE A 74 24.49 2.29 7.29
C ILE A 74 25.35 1.43 8.21
N ILE A 75 26.62 1.80 8.39
CA ILE A 75 27.56 1.10 9.26
C ILE A 75 27.95 2.05 10.39
N ALA A 76 27.64 1.69 11.63
CA ALA A 76 28.01 2.43 12.82
C ALA A 76 28.89 1.58 13.73
N ARG A 77 30.11 2.04 14.04
CA ARG A 77 31.11 1.22 14.75
C ARG A 77 31.94 1.99 15.77
N ASN A 78 32.40 1.28 16.78
CA ASN A 78 33.51 1.67 17.66
C ASN A 78 34.42 0.45 17.90
N ASP A 79 35.37 0.56 18.84
CA ASP A 79 36.32 -0.53 19.13
C ASP A 79 35.67 -1.82 19.63
N ASN A 80 34.43 -1.76 20.13
CA ASN A 80 33.76 -2.87 20.80
C ASN A 80 32.56 -3.41 20.03
N ILE A 81 31.93 -2.59 19.18
CA ILE A 81 30.65 -2.90 18.54
C ILE A 81 30.68 -2.45 17.08
N ASN A 82 30.10 -3.28 16.21
CA ASN A 82 29.79 -2.96 14.83
C ASN A 82 28.30 -3.19 14.58
N ILE A 83 27.59 -2.13 14.18
CA ILE A 83 26.17 -2.14 13.83
C ILE A 83 26.04 -1.92 12.33
N ARG A 84 25.33 -2.82 11.65
CA ARG A 84 24.99 -2.70 10.23
C ARG A 84 23.48 -2.63 10.10
N LEU A 85 22.99 -1.58 9.46
CA LEU A 85 21.58 -1.37 9.16
C LEU A 85 21.44 -1.26 7.65
N PHE A 86 20.80 -2.23 7.01
CA PHE A 86 20.61 -2.22 5.57
C PHE A 86 19.16 -2.46 5.19
N ASN A 87 18.75 -1.72 4.17
CA ASN A 87 17.45 -1.88 3.57
C ASN A 87 17.45 -3.20 2.76
N TYR A 88 16.50 -4.09 3.04
CA TYR A 88 16.40 -5.37 2.32
C TYR A 88 15.22 -5.41 1.32
N TYR A 89 14.59 -4.26 1.05
CA TYR A 89 13.40 -4.09 0.18
C TYR A 89 13.42 -4.89 -1.15
N ASP A 90 14.59 -5.17 -1.72
CA ASP A 90 14.70 -5.86 -3.02
C ASP A 90 14.64 -7.39 -2.97
N ASP A 91 14.90 -8.07 -1.84
CA ASP A 91 15.03 -9.54 -1.85
C ASP A 91 13.70 -10.30 -1.65
N PHE A 92 12.64 -9.63 -1.15
CA PHE A 92 11.34 -10.28 -0.88
C PHE A 92 10.16 -9.48 -1.46
N LEU A 93 9.91 -9.69 -2.75
CA LEU A 93 8.77 -9.18 -3.54
C LEU A 93 7.38 -9.73 -3.10
N GLN A 94 7.11 -9.88 -1.80
CA GLN A 94 5.80 -10.37 -1.30
C GLN A 94 5.27 -9.69 -0.04
N TYR A 95 5.94 -8.69 0.51
CA TYR A 95 5.39 -7.93 1.65
C TYR A 95 4.59 -6.72 1.18
N ASP A 96 3.68 -6.30 2.05
CA ASP A 96 2.66 -5.30 1.83
C ASP A 96 3.24 -4.05 1.13
N GLU A 97 2.56 -3.54 0.10
CA GLU A 97 3.06 -2.46 -0.77
C GLU A 97 3.27 -1.12 -0.02
N ASN A 98 2.97 -1.11 1.29
CA ASN A 98 2.92 0.06 2.16
C ASN A 98 3.97 0.06 3.27
N GLU A 99 4.93 -0.87 3.28
CA GLU A 99 5.94 -1.00 4.35
C GLU A 99 7.38 -0.84 3.84
N VAL A 100 8.29 -0.47 4.75
CA VAL A 100 9.75 -0.47 4.53
C VAL A 100 10.41 -1.40 5.54
N LEU A 101 11.31 -2.27 5.07
CA LEU A 101 11.97 -3.27 5.90
C LEU A 101 13.48 -3.04 5.97
N TYR A 102 14.00 -3.01 7.20
CA TYR A 102 15.42 -2.93 7.49
C TYR A 102 15.87 -4.16 8.25
N LYS A 103 17.05 -4.68 7.92
CA LYS A 103 17.75 -5.64 8.78
C LYS A 103 18.82 -4.90 9.58
N ILE A 104 18.87 -5.19 10.88
CA ILE A 104 19.92 -4.71 11.77
C ILE A 104 20.75 -5.89 12.29
N GLU A 105 22.06 -5.78 12.18
CA GLU A 105 23.05 -6.75 12.65
C GLU A 105 24.01 -6.04 13.63
N ILE A 106 24.20 -6.61 14.83
CA ILE A 106 25.11 -6.06 15.85
C ILE A 106 26.11 -7.13 16.27
N GLU A 107 27.39 -6.86 16.03
CA GLU A 107 28.52 -7.72 16.38
C GLU A 107 29.40 -7.05 17.45
N PRO A 108 30.07 -7.80 18.35
CA PRO A 108 30.17 -9.27 18.42
C PRO A 108 29.05 -9.96 19.21
N ILE A 109 28.04 -9.21 19.67
CA ILE A 109 26.96 -9.72 20.54
C ILE A 109 25.96 -10.60 19.76
N ASN A 110 26.06 -10.63 18.42
CA ASN A 110 25.29 -11.47 17.50
C ASN A 110 23.76 -11.22 17.59
N ILE A 111 23.36 -9.95 17.60
CA ILE A 111 21.95 -9.55 17.55
C ILE A 111 21.54 -9.35 16.09
N HIS A 112 20.44 -9.99 15.69
CA HIS A 112 19.86 -9.92 14.34
C HIS A 112 18.35 -9.70 14.42
N ASN A 113 17.92 -8.51 14.01
CA ASN A 113 16.51 -8.11 14.03
C ASN A 113 16.08 -7.54 12.67
N THR A 114 14.77 -7.61 12.43
CA THR A 114 14.11 -6.94 11.31
C THR A 114 13.27 -5.80 11.88
N ILE A 115 13.51 -4.60 11.37
CA ILE A 115 12.75 -3.40 11.65
C ILE A 115 11.73 -3.22 10.52
N VAL A 116 10.48 -3.03 10.90
CA VAL A 116 9.37 -2.68 10.01
C VAL A 116 9.05 -1.22 10.23
N ILE A 117 8.91 -0.48 9.14
CA ILE A 117 8.36 0.87 9.11
C ILE A 117 7.05 0.80 8.34
N SER A 118 5.93 1.01 9.02
CA SER A 118 4.59 0.86 8.47
C SER A 118 3.73 2.08 8.82
N PRO A 119 2.61 2.30 8.11
CA PRO A 119 1.59 3.25 8.55
C PRO A 119 1.14 2.90 9.97
N CYS A 120 0.82 3.91 10.77
CA CYS A 120 0.20 3.68 12.08
C CYS A 120 -1.15 2.98 11.89
N SER A 121 -1.49 2.05 12.78
CA SER A 121 -2.76 1.30 12.78
C SER A 121 -4.03 2.16 12.63
N GLU A 122 -4.04 3.40 13.12
CA GLU A 122 -5.15 4.34 12.93
C GLU A 122 -5.32 4.81 11.47
N ASP A 123 -4.21 4.96 10.74
CA ASP A 123 -4.15 5.41 9.34
C ASP A 123 -4.10 4.24 8.34
N ASP A 124 -3.82 3.03 8.83
CA ASP A 124 -3.59 1.82 8.04
C ASP A 124 -4.79 1.42 7.16
N SER A 125 -6.01 1.66 7.66
CA SER A 125 -7.26 1.46 6.90
C SER A 125 -7.37 2.34 5.63
N MET A 126 -6.51 3.35 5.47
CA MET A 126 -6.44 4.18 4.27
C MET A 126 -5.77 3.48 3.10
N PHE A 127 -5.01 2.41 3.36
CA PHE A 127 -4.25 1.64 2.37
C PHE A 127 -4.90 0.29 2.03
N TYR A 128 -5.70 -0.26 2.95
CA TYR A 128 -6.32 -1.58 2.79
C TYR A 128 -7.76 -1.56 2.29
N TRP A 129 -7.99 -1.30 1.00
CA TRP A 129 -9.25 -1.71 0.36
C TRP A 129 -9.00 -2.60 -0.85
N LYS A 130 -9.39 -3.88 -0.74
CA LYS A 130 -9.15 -4.87 -1.80
C LYS A 130 -10.04 -4.63 -3.02
N ASN A 131 -9.37 -4.22 -4.11
CA ASN A 131 -9.78 -3.98 -5.49
C ASN A 131 -10.51 -5.12 -6.23
N VAL A 132 -11.04 -6.13 -5.53
CA VAL A 132 -11.69 -7.26 -6.20
C VAL A 132 -13.09 -6.87 -6.63
N ILE A 133 -13.20 -6.38 -7.86
CA ILE A 133 -14.45 -6.14 -8.55
C ILE A 133 -14.79 -7.39 -9.35
N LYS A 134 -16.06 -7.83 -9.30
CA LYS A 134 -16.51 -9.04 -9.98
C LYS A 134 -17.75 -8.77 -10.82
N ILE A 135 -17.83 -9.46 -11.95
CA ILE A 135 -19.06 -9.64 -12.74
C ILE A 135 -19.31 -11.15 -12.79
N GLY A 136 -20.49 -11.57 -12.35
CA GLY A 136 -20.83 -12.94 -12.02
C GLY A 136 -19.87 -13.52 -10.97
N SER A 137 -19.13 -14.54 -11.38
CA SER A 137 -18.10 -15.19 -10.55
C SER A 137 -16.68 -14.77 -10.92
N LYS A 138 -16.51 -13.91 -11.93
CA LYS A 138 -15.21 -13.55 -12.50
C LYS A 138 -14.73 -12.22 -11.92
N VAL A 139 -13.46 -12.18 -11.52
CA VAL A 139 -12.77 -10.93 -11.18
C VAL A 139 -12.52 -10.17 -12.47
N ILE A 140 -12.88 -8.90 -12.51
CA ILE A 140 -12.62 -8.06 -13.68
C ILE A 140 -11.24 -7.42 -13.59
N ASP A 141 -10.51 -7.47 -14.69
CA ASP A 141 -9.23 -6.81 -14.91
C ASP A 141 -9.23 -6.11 -16.29
N GLU A 142 -8.14 -5.39 -16.59
CA GLU A 142 -7.96 -4.74 -17.90
C GLU A 142 -8.09 -5.72 -19.09
N LYS A 143 -7.79 -7.00 -18.90
CA LYS A 143 -7.76 -8.00 -19.97
C LYS A 143 -9.14 -8.55 -20.28
N ASN A 144 -10.02 -8.65 -19.28
CA ASN A 144 -11.30 -9.35 -19.42
C ASN A 144 -12.55 -8.46 -19.27
N ILE A 145 -12.44 -7.20 -18.82
CA ILE A 145 -13.62 -6.37 -18.55
C ILE A 145 -14.57 -6.28 -19.75
N ASN A 146 -14.05 -6.13 -20.97
CA ASN A 146 -14.88 -6.03 -22.17
C ASN A 146 -15.64 -7.34 -22.44
N SER A 147 -15.02 -8.51 -22.27
CA SER A 147 -15.69 -9.79 -22.49
C SER A 147 -16.74 -10.06 -21.41
N GLU A 148 -16.46 -9.73 -20.16
CA GLU A 148 -17.41 -9.91 -19.06
C GLU A 148 -18.62 -8.97 -19.19
N LEU A 149 -18.40 -7.71 -19.61
CA LEU A 149 -19.48 -6.77 -19.91
C LEU A 149 -20.34 -7.24 -21.08
N LEU A 150 -19.75 -7.83 -22.12
CA LEU A 150 -20.52 -8.33 -23.27
C LEU A 150 -21.53 -9.40 -22.87
N ILE A 151 -21.14 -10.33 -22.00
CA ILE A 151 -21.97 -11.47 -21.59
C ILE A 151 -22.92 -11.18 -20.43
N CYS A 152 -22.66 -10.15 -19.63
CA CYS A 152 -23.53 -9.77 -18.51
C CYS A 152 -24.87 -9.20 -19.02
N ASP A 153 -25.97 -9.81 -18.59
CA ASP A 153 -27.33 -9.35 -18.86
C ASP A 153 -28.08 -8.92 -17.58
N ASP A 154 -27.49 -9.10 -16.39
CA ASP A 154 -28.10 -8.66 -15.13
C ASP A 154 -27.86 -7.16 -14.88
N LYS A 155 -28.92 -6.38 -15.08
CA LYS A 155 -28.96 -4.94 -14.78
C LYS A 155 -28.60 -4.62 -13.33
N ASN A 156 -29.13 -5.38 -12.37
CA ASN A 156 -28.93 -5.10 -10.94
C ASN A 156 -27.50 -5.41 -10.50
N GLU A 157 -26.90 -6.42 -11.12
CA GLU A 157 -25.48 -6.71 -10.95
C GLU A 157 -24.61 -5.55 -11.41
N LEU A 158 -24.82 -5.06 -12.64
CA LEU A 158 -24.05 -3.91 -13.16
C LEU A 158 -24.17 -2.69 -12.25
N MET A 159 -25.37 -2.38 -11.73
CA MET A 159 -25.58 -1.27 -10.80
C MET A 159 -24.77 -1.43 -9.50
N LYS A 160 -24.76 -2.63 -8.90
CA LYS A 160 -23.97 -2.89 -7.68
C LYS A 160 -22.47 -2.80 -7.94
N VAL A 161 -22.02 -3.26 -9.09
CA VAL A 161 -20.60 -3.19 -9.48
C VAL A 161 -20.19 -1.73 -9.68
N ILE A 162 -21.03 -0.93 -10.33
CA ILE A 162 -20.82 0.52 -10.49
C ILE A 162 -20.71 1.21 -9.13
N GLU A 163 -21.64 0.94 -8.21
CA GLU A 163 -21.63 1.49 -6.85
C GLU A 163 -20.32 1.14 -6.12
N LYS A 164 -19.89 -0.12 -6.21
CA LYS A 164 -18.62 -0.56 -5.62
C LYS A 164 -17.39 0.12 -6.25
N ILE A 165 -17.39 0.35 -7.56
CA ILE A 165 -16.32 1.09 -8.22
C ILE A 165 -16.28 2.53 -7.72
N ASP A 166 -17.44 3.17 -7.56
CA ASP A 166 -17.52 4.54 -7.02
C ASP A 166 -17.04 4.64 -5.58
N GLU A 167 -17.40 3.68 -4.72
CA GLU A 167 -16.88 3.57 -3.35
C GLU A 167 -15.34 3.49 -3.35
N ASN A 168 -14.78 2.62 -4.20
CA ASN A 168 -13.33 2.47 -4.33
C ASN A 168 -12.66 3.76 -4.83
N ILE A 169 -13.21 4.40 -5.87
CA ILE A 169 -12.67 5.67 -6.38
C ILE A 169 -12.72 6.74 -5.28
N ASN A 170 -13.82 6.83 -4.54
CA ASN A 170 -13.96 7.82 -3.47
C ASN A 170 -12.97 7.58 -2.33
N HIS A 171 -12.78 6.32 -1.92
CA HIS A 171 -11.77 5.95 -0.93
C HIS A 171 -10.37 6.33 -1.40
N LEU A 172 -9.96 5.92 -2.61
CA LEU A 172 -8.64 6.27 -3.15
C LEU A 172 -8.43 7.78 -3.28
N ARG A 173 -9.48 8.57 -3.59
CA ARG A 173 -9.40 10.05 -3.58
C ARG A 173 -9.15 10.60 -2.19
N ILE A 174 -9.85 10.08 -1.18
CA ILE A 174 -9.68 10.50 0.21
C ILE A 174 -8.28 10.14 0.69
N SER A 175 -7.82 8.90 0.42
CA SER A 175 -6.47 8.45 0.78
C SER A 175 -5.40 9.29 0.10
N LEU A 176 -5.52 9.55 -1.21
CA LEU A 176 -4.61 10.45 -1.95
C LEU A 176 -4.50 11.86 -1.34
N ASN A 177 -5.61 12.43 -0.89
CA ASN A 177 -5.61 13.78 -0.32
C ASN A 177 -4.89 13.85 1.04
N ASN A 178 -4.81 12.71 1.74
CA ASN A 178 -4.29 12.62 3.11
C ASN A 178 -2.95 11.89 3.20
N ILE A 179 -2.48 11.29 2.10
CA ILE A 179 -1.32 10.38 2.08
C ILE A 179 -0.06 10.98 2.71
N LYS A 180 0.18 12.29 2.50
CA LYS A 180 1.34 13.00 3.05
C LYS A 180 1.26 13.27 4.56
N ASN A 181 0.07 13.11 5.14
CA ASN A 181 -0.18 13.29 6.56
C ASN A 181 -0.19 11.97 7.33
N VAL A 182 -0.09 10.84 6.62
CA VAL A 182 -0.05 9.51 7.23
C VAL A 182 1.17 9.42 8.12
N ARG A 183 0.95 9.04 9.38
CA ARG A 183 2.02 8.81 10.33
C ARG A 183 2.58 7.41 10.13
N TYR A 184 3.91 7.30 10.16
CA TYR A 184 4.61 6.03 10.15
C TYR A 184 5.22 5.77 11.52
N VAL A 185 5.29 4.49 11.88
CA VAL A 185 5.81 3.98 13.14
C VAL A 185 6.83 2.89 12.87
N TYR A 186 7.71 2.66 13.83
CA TYR A 186 8.77 1.66 13.72
C TYR A 186 8.49 0.52 14.69
N ALA A 187 8.63 -0.71 14.24
CA ALA A 187 8.48 -1.90 15.07
C ALA A 187 9.56 -2.92 14.74
N THR A 188 9.79 -3.88 15.63
CA THR A 188 10.61 -5.06 15.34
C THR A 188 9.68 -6.20 14.95
N HIS A 189 9.94 -6.90 13.84
CA HIS A 189 9.05 -7.93 13.32
C HIS A 189 8.83 -9.14 14.28
N LYS A 190 9.66 -9.27 15.32
CA LYS A 190 9.59 -10.35 16.31
C LYS A 190 8.81 -9.99 17.58
N TYR A 191 8.57 -8.71 17.87
CA TYR A 191 7.95 -8.27 19.12
C TYR A 191 6.56 -7.74 18.81
N ASP A 192 5.54 -8.38 19.38
CA ASP A 192 4.11 -8.07 19.21
C ASP A 192 3.85 -6.56 19.11
N ASP A 193 3.60 -6.06 17.89
CA ASP A 193 3.07 -4.74 17.49
C ASP A 193 3.41 -3.51 18.34
N VAL A 194 4.55 -3.45 19.04
CA VAL A 194 4.89 -2.24 19.81
C VAL A 194 5.46 -1.17 18.89
N GLU A 195 4.55 -0.32 18.43
CA GLU A 195 4.83 0.85 17.60
C GLU A 195 5.68 1.88 18.37
N CYS A 196 6.88 2.16 17.86
CA CYS A 196 7.77 3.22 18.32
C CYS A 196 7.67 4.43 17.40
N SER A 197 7.79 5.64 17.95
CA SER A 197 7.70 6.87 17.16
C SER A 197 9.07 7.41 16.70
N THR A 198 10.17 6.84 17.18
CA THR A 198 11.54 7.27 16.83
C THR A 198 12.49 6.07 16.76
N PHE A 199 13.58 6.19 16.00
CA PHE A 199 14.60 5.13 15.94
C PHE A 199 15.21 4.85 17.31
N LYS A 200 15.47 5.91 18.07
CA LYS A 200 16.00 5.84 19.44
C LYS A 200 15.13 4.95 20.34
N GLU A 201 13.82 5.21 20.36
CA GLU A 201 12.89 4.44 21.17
C GLU A 201 12.89 2.96 20.79
N LEU A 202 12.89 2.66 19.49
CA LEU A 202 12.96 1.29 19.00
C LEU A 202 14.25 0.60 19.44
N PHE A 203 15.38 1.28 19.28
CA PHE A 203 16.70 0.73 19.54
C PHE A 203 16.91 0.42 21.03
N GLU A 204 16.70 1.42 21.90
CA GLU A 204 16.96 1.30 23.34
C GLU A 204 16.00 0.32 24.07
N LYS A 205 14.81 0.07 23.51
CA LYS A 205 13.80 -0.77 24.17
C LYS A 205 13.75 -2.21 23.64
N TYR A 206 14.05 -2.42 22.37
CA TYR A 206 13.76 -3.68 21.68
C TYR A 206 14.95 -4.29 20.94
N ILE A 207 16.08 -3.58 20.86
CA ILE A 207 17.28 -4.03 20.14
C ILE A 207 18.48 -4.12 21.08
N GLU A 208 18.76 -3.06 21.86
CA GLU A 208 19.80 -2.99 22.90
C GLU A 208 19.41 -3.76 24.18
#